data_AF-A0A4R0N9K7-F1
#
_entry.id   AF-A0A4R0N9K7-F1
#
_cell.length_a   1.000
_cell.length_b   1.000
_cell.length_c   1.000
_cell.angle_alpha   90.00
_cell.angle_beta   90.00
_cell.angle_gamma   90.00
#
_symmetry.space_group_name_H-M   'P 1'
#
loop_
_entity.id
_entity.type
_entity.pdbx_description
1 polymer ?
#
loop_
_entity_poly.entity_id
_entity_poly.type
_entity_poly.pdbx_seq_one_letter_code
_entity_poly.pdbx_strand_id
1 'polypeptide(L)'
;MKSGYNLCIFFITMSMMAFSTLKTSGQCTGIDMNGSASGPIWNSFDSYSDVLAGETFNEFITLTYNLAAPVNCPNWKIKVRALGNFTNGSANINPQYISIRFNRVDAGAPSAGAMGVSNVLVPLNTTEVTLINSNAAFATPPTYYAAHKFDMVVAGGSHLLVGSGTYTAILRFTLYNSSNIAISTKEITTSFNVVFSNTCTGTVISGYSNNQYTFNNYAQQMAGATANEAVTLQYAPNGATCRGWTVKARVAGNFVNGANTVAPQNISLKFNRVSSGSPTASAIGVTNTPVALSNSDAVLINSSGDSFNGGTVHKFDLVIAGGIHLLVPNGSYTGGIVFSLYNAANQLISTTTINATFQVQSSANSFSLVLQNTADLVNMNFSAPGALASGVSVSKVRGMKIVGYGSHQVIVKTSTANLTSTSSSYTIPVSAVSLELTKYTTTNAGIVVYTRSLSASDQVFITNPVSHHTQQEVEYNIRFSTAPGNSVFSGANGTFSTSVVFIAIPN
;
A
#
# COMPACT_ATOMS: atom_id res chain seq x y z
N MET A 1 76.36 99.49 -33.86
CA MET A 1 76.49 100.26 -32.59
C MET A 1 75.47 101.40 -32.61
N LYS A 2 74.45 101.30 -31.74
CA LYS A 2 73.51 102.34 -31.25
C LYS A 2 72.39 101.55 -30.55
N SER A 3 72.41 101.46 -29.21
CA SER A 3 71.58 102.25 -28.28
C SER A 3 70.09 102.08 -28.60
N GLY A 4 69.24 101.45 -27.80
CA GLY A 4 69.20 101.32 -26.34
C GLY A 4 67.96 102.06 -25.84
N TYR A 5 66.93 101.31 -25.43
CA TYR A 5 65.88 101.79 -24.52
C TYR A 5 65.43 100.64 -23.60
N ASN A 6 65.72 100.83 -22.32
CA ASN A 6 65.16 100.07 -21.20
C ASN A 6 63.75 100.61 -20.90
N LEU A 7 62.80 99.72 -20.64
CA LEU A 7 61.76 99.97 -19.63
C LEU A 7 61.32 98.65 -19.00
N CYS A 8 61.04 98.75 -17.71
CA CYS A 8 61.12 97.72 -16.70
C CYS A 8 59.70 97.27 -16.28
N ILE A 9 59.64 96.17 -15.51
CA ILE A 9 58.66 95.83 -14.46
C ILE A 9 57.57 94.75 -14.75
N PHE A 10 57.54 93.78 -13.82
CA PHE A 10 56.45 92.96 -13.23
C PHE A 10 56.38 91.45 -13.52
N PHE A 11 56.70 90.68 -12.46
CA PHE A 11 56.43 89.27 -12.19
C PHE A 11 54.93 88.93 -12.26
N ILE A 12 54.55 87.83 -12.92
CA ILE A 12 53.51 86.88 -12.46
C ILE A 12 53.88 85.45 -12.92
N THR A 13 54.12 84.56 -11.95
CA THR A 13 54.15 83.11 -12.07
C THR A 13 52.76 82.58 -12.46
N MET A 14 52.66 81.80 -13.54
CA MET A 14 51.43 81.07 -13.87
C MET A 14 51.75 79.60 -14.15
N SER A 15 51.45 78.76 -13.16
CA SER A 15 51.46 77.31 -13.22
C SER A 15 50.45 76.83 -14.27
N MET A 16 50.91 76.30 -15.40
CA MET A 16 50.05 75.53 -16.31
C MET A 16 49.82 74.14 -15.71
N MET A 17 48.74 74.01 -14.95
CA MET A 17 48.05 72.74 -14.75
C MET A 17 47.50 72.29 -16.10
N ALA A 18 48.13 71.28 -16.70
CA ALA A 18 47.52 70.51 -17.77
C ALA A 18 46.34 69.71 -17.17
N PHE A 19 45.14 70.26 -17.29
CA PHE A 19 43.90 69.52 -17.08
C PHE A 19 43.84 68.39 -18.12
N SER A 20 44.24 67.19 -17.73
CA SER A 20 43.75 65.98 -18.38
C SER A 20 42.25 65.93 -18.11
N THR A 21 41.45 66.16 -19.15
CA THR A 21 40.03 65.85 -19.14
C THR A 21 39.87 64.34 -18.99
N LEU A 22 39.86 63.86 -17.75
CA LEU A 22 39.30 62.56 -17.41
C LEU A 22 37.82 62.63 -17.79
N LYS A 23 37.49 62.22 -19.02
CA LYS A 23 36.12 61.80 -19.33
C LYS A 23 35.82 60.68 -18.34
N THR A 24 35.04 60.98 -17.31
CA THR A 24 34.33 59.99 -16.52
C THR A 24 33.42 59.26 -17.49
N SER A 25 33.90 58.19 -18.12
CA SER A 25 33.05 57.25 -18.83
C SER A 25 31.96 56.83 -17.84
N GLY A 26 30.68 57.06 -18.19
CA GLY A 26 29.57 56.66 -17.34
C GLY A 26 29.70 55.17 -17.03
N GLN A 27 30.07 54.84 -15.80
CA GLN A 27 30.24 53.45 -15.39
C GLN A 27 28.85 52.82 -15.38
N CYS A 28 28.62 51.88 -16.31
CA CYS A 28 27.37 51.11 -16.44
C CYS A 28 26.06 51.91 -16.69
N THR A 29 26.10 53.19 -17.05
CA THR A 29 24.89 53.98 -17.34
C THR A 29 24.42 53.79 -18.79
N GLY A 30 23.12 53.58 -19.01
CA GLY A 30 22.58 53.42 -20.38
C GLY A 30 22.59 51.99 -20.91
N ILE A 31 22.56 50.99 -20.01
CA ILE A 31 22.31 49.58 -20.35
C ILE A 31 20.83 49.29 -20.07
N ASP A 32 20.07 48.95 -21.11
CA ASP A 32 18.70 48.49 -20.97
C ASP A 32 18.62 46.98 -21.18
N MET A 33 18.05 46.27 -20.20
CA MET A 33 17.87 44.82 -20.23
C MET A 33 16.42 44.51 -20.55
N ASN A 34 16.22 43.78 -21.65
CA ASN A 34 14.94 43.17 -21.99
C ASN A 34 15.07 41.64 -21.95
N GLY A 35 13.96 40.94 -22.05
CA GLY A 35 13.99 39.49 -22.13
C GLY A 35 12.62 38.88 -22.41
N SER A 36 12.67 37.63 -22.86
CA SER A 36 11.53 36.80 -23.16
C SER A 36 11.78 35.37 -22.71
N ALA A 37 10.70 34.64 -22.44
CA ALA A 37 10.72 33.19 -22.26
C ALA A 37 9.99 32.54 -23.43
N SER A 38 10.37 31.30 -23.74
CA SER A 38 9.59 30.43 -24.61
C SER A 38 8.24 30.12 -23.95
N GLY A 39 7.20 29.89 -24.75
CA GLY A 39 5.89 29.50 -24.25
C GLY A 39 5.93 28.14 -23.51
N PRO A 40 4.84 27.75 -22.83
CA PRO A 40 4.78 26.45 -22.17
C PRO A 40 4.98 25.33 -23.19
N ILE A 41 5.84 24.37 -22.85
CA ILE A 41 6.00 23.15 -23.63
C ILE A 41 4.83 22.23 -23.32
N TRP A 42 3.99 21.93 -24.32
CA TRP A 42 2.69 21.27 -24.13
C TRP A 42 2.77 19.77 -23.82
N ASN A 43 3.94 19.17 -23.99
CA ASN A 43 4.19 17.74 -23.80
C ASN A 43 5.22 17.47 -22.69
N SER A 44 5.42 18.40 -21.75
CA SER A 44 6.29 18.18 -20.60
C SER A 44 5.57 17.39 -19.50
N PHE A 45 6.31 16.51 -18.82
CA PHE A 45 5.80 15.69 -17.71
C PHE A 45 4.51 14.92 -18.05
N ASP A 46 4.46 14.21 -19.18
CA ASP A 46 3.27 13.46 -19.60
C ASP A 46 3.20 12.04 -19.01
N SER A 47 4.33 11.51 -18.56
CA SER A 47 4.40 10.25 -17.83
C SER A 47 4.83 10.41 -16.36
N TYR A 48 4.53 9.40 -15.56
CA TYR A 48 5.03 9.33 -14.18
C TYR A 48 6.57 9.28 -14.13
N SER A 49 7.22 8.68 -15.14
CA SER A 49 8.67 8.62 -15.23
C SER A 49 9.27 10.02 -15.40
N ASP A 50 8.66 10.85 -16.24
CA ASP A 50 9.13 12.22 -16.48
C ASP A 50 8.93 13.09 -15.24
N VAL A 51 7.79 12.92 -14.55
CA VAL A 51 7.53 13.55 -13.26
C VAL A 51 8.61 13.19 -12.22
N LEU A 52 9.08 11.95 -12.18
CA LEU A 52 10.13 11.55 -11.25
C LEU A 52 11.54 12.01 -11.67
N ALA A 53 11.81 12.05 -12.98
CA ALA A 53 13.13 12.41 -13.51
C ALA A 53 13.38 13.92 -13.53
N GLY A 54 12.34 14.72 -13.77
CA GLY A 54 12.49 16.14 -14.08
C GLY A 54 12.71 16.36 -15.58
N GLU A 55 12.77 17.62 -16.01
CA GLU A 55 12.95 17.97 -17.42
C GLU A 55 13.82 19.23 -17.57
N THR A 56 14.56 19.32 -18.69
CA THR A 56 15.35 20.49 -19.07
C THR A 56 14.78 21.13 -20.32
N PHE A 57 14.35 22.37 -20.19
CA PHE A 57 13.93 23.24 -21.28
C PHE A 57 15.12 24.03 -21.79
N ASN A 58 15.69 23.56 -22.92
CA ASN A 58 16.86 24.19 -23.52
C ASN A 58 16.50 25.56 -24.10
N GLU A 59 17.38 26.55 -23.89
CA GLU A 59 17.26 27.90 -24.44
C GLU A 59 15.93 28.61 -24.08
N PHE A 60 15.37 28.24 -22.94
CA PHE A 60 14.04 28.66 -22.52
C PHE A 60 13.93 30.18 -22.32
N ILE A 61 14.97 30.83 -21.77
CA ILE A 61 14.97 32.28 -21.51
C ILE A 61 16.02 32.96 -22.37
N THR A 62 15.66 34.10 -22.95
CA THR A 62 16.58 35.00 -23.63
C THR A 62 16.62 36.34 -22.92
N LEU A 63 17.80 36.79 -22.49
CA LEU A 63 18.03 38.15 -22.03
C LEU A 63 18.80 38.92 -23.10
N THR A 64 18.32 40.11 -23.43
CA THR A 64 18.94 40.99 -24.44
C THR A 64 19.31 42.31 -23.79
N TYR A 65 20.47 42.84 -24.14
CA TYR A 65 21.06 44.04 -23.57
C TYR A 65 21.30 45.05 -24.68
N ASN A 66 20.64 46.20 -24.60
CA ASN A 66 20.91 47.35 -25.47
C ASN A 66 21.88 48.29 -24.74
N LEU A 67 22.99 48.61 -25.40
CA LEU A 67 24.09 49.38 -24.81
C LEU A 67 24.19 50.75 -25.49
N ALA A 68 23.94 51.83 -24.75
CA ALA A 68 24.22 53.19 -25.23
C ALA A 68 25.74 53.42 -25.38
N ALA A 69 26.16 54.38 -26.21
CA ALA A 69 27.56 54.79 -26.27
C ALA A 69 27.80 56.15 -25.62
N PRO A 70 28.89 56.32 -24.86
CA PRO A 70 29.88 55.31 -24.46
C PRO A 70 29.49 54.58 -23.15
N VAL A 71 29.60 53.25 -23.13
CA VAL A 71 29.41 52.38 -21.95
C VAL A 71 30.69 51.59 -21.71
N ASN A 72 31.13 51.57 -20.45
CA ASN A 72 32.11 50.59 -19.95
C ASN A 72 31.61 50.11 -18.59
N CYS A 73 31.14 48.87 -18.54
CA CYS A 73 30.57 48.27 -17.34
C CYS A 73 31.35 46.99 -16.97
N PRO A 74 32.48 47.10 -16.26
CA PRO A 74 33.22 45.93 -15.79
C PRO A 74 32.54 45.29 -14.58
N ASN A 75 32.83 44.00 -14.35
CA ASN A 75 32.44 43.25 -13.16
C ASN A 75 30.93 43.29 -12.84
N TRP A 76 30.10 43.28 -13.89
CA TRP A 76 28.65 43.27 -13.75
C TRP A 76 28.13 41.89 -13.33
N LYS A 77 26.93 41.87 -12.74
CA LYS A 77 26.27 40.65 -12.30
C LYS A 77 24.84 40.59 -12.77
N ILE A 78 24.36 39.41 -13.09
CA ILE A 78 22.93 39.14 -13.26
C ILE A 78 22.49 38.32 -12.07
N LYS A 79 21.47 38.83 -11.38
CA LYS A 79 20.75 38.08 -10.37
C LYS A 79 19.34 37.80 -10.84
N VAL A 80 18.77 36.71 -10.33
CA VAL A 80 17.38 36.33 -10.57
C VAL A 80 16.69 36.00 -9.25
N ARG A 81 15.39 36.23 -9.20
CA ARG A 81 14.51 35.65 -8.19
C ARG A 81 13.15 35.33 -8.79
N ALA A 82 12.45 34.37 -8.24
CA ALA A 82 11.03 34.19 -8.48
C ALA A 82 10.23 35.14 -7.58
N LEU A 83 9.18 35.79 -8.10
CA LEU A 83 8.32 36.66 -7.29
C LEU A 83 7.30 35.89 -6.45
N GLY A 84 7.16 34.58 -6.68
CA GLY A 84 6.28 33.68 -5.95
C GLY A 84 6.47 32.25 -6.42
N ASN A 85 5.61 31.36 -5.93
CA ASN A 85 5.56 29.98 -6.39
C ASN A 85 5.07 29.89 -7.84
N PHE A 86 5.47 28.82 -8.52
CA PHE A 86 4.84 28.42 -9.77
C PHE A 86 3.46 27.84 -9.46
N THR A 87 2.40 28.39 -10.06
CA THR A 87 1.01 28.00 -9.77
C THR A 87 0.23 27.68 -11.03
N ASN A 88 -0.64 26.67 -10.95
CA ASN A 88 -1.64 26.35 -11.98
C ASN A 88 -3.06 26.85 -11.60
N GLY A 89 -3.17 27.67 -10.53
CA GLY A 89 -4.45 28.14 -9.96
C GLY A 89 -5.04 27.24 -8.87
N SER A 90 -4.67 25.95 -8.81
CA SER A 90 -5.16 24.99 -7.80
C SER A 90 -4.08 24.45 -6.88
N ALA A 91 -2.84 24.38 -7.37
CA ALA A 91 -1.68 23.85 -6.68
C ALA A 91 -0.44 24.72 -6.93
N ASN A 92 0.57 24.58 -6.07
CA ASN A 92 1.78 25.40 -6.07
C ASN A 92 3.04 24.55 -6.04
N ILE A 93 4.05 24.95 -6.80
CA ILE A 93 5.41 24.39 -6.81
C ILE A 93 6.39 25.47 -6.36
N ASN A 94 7.21 25.13 -5.36
CA ASN A 94 8.19 26.06 -4.80
C ASN A 94 9.31 26.33 -5.82
N PRO A 95 9.78 27.59 -5.99
CA PRO A 95 10.86 27.94 -6.90
C PRO A 95 12.14 27.13 -6.74
N GLN A 96 12.43 26.60 -5.54
CA GLN A 96 13.64 25.81 -5.30
C GLN A 96 13.76 24.55 -6.18
N TYR A 97 12.64 24.06 -6.72
CA TYR A 97 12.62 22.92 -7.63
C TYR A 97 12.89 23.32 -9.09
N ILE A 98 13.03 24.61 -9.36
CA ILE A 98 13.33 25.15 -10.68
C ILE A 98 14.72 25.78 -10.62
N SER A 99 15.58 25.42 -11.55
CA SER A 99 16.91 25.98 -11.71
C SER A 99 17.05 26.69 -13.05
N ILE A 100 17.85 27.74 -13.07
CA ILE A 100 18.27 28.40 -14.31
C ILE A 100 19.74 28.11 -14.54
N ARG A 101 20.11 27.90 -15.80
CA ARG A 101 21.48 27.59 -16.20
C ARG A 101 21.88 28.45 -17.39
N PHE A 102 23.05 29.06 -17.34
CA PHE A 102 23.58 29.78 -18.51
C PHE A 102 23.90 28.77 -19.61
N ASN A 103 23.33 28.96 -20.80
CA ASN A 103 23.58 28.08 -21.95
C ASN A 103 24.67 28.69 -22.85
N ARG A 104 24.38 29.84 -23.49
CA ARG A 104 25.33 30.49 -24.40
C ARG A 104 25.13 32.00 -24.53
N VAL A 105 26.13 32.64 -25.12
CA VAL A 105 25.98 33.95 -25.76
C VAL A 105 25.44 33.72 -27.17
N ASP A 106 24.30 34.32 -27.48
CA ASP A 106 23.62 34.21 -28.78
C ASP A 106 24.13 35.28 -29.77
N ALA A 107 24.41 36.49 -29.26
CA ALA A 107 24.95 37.59 -30.04
C ALA A 107 25.73 38.58 -29.16
N GLY A 108 26.66 39.29 -29.77
CA GLY A 108 27.41 40.38 -29.14
C GLY A 108 28.58 39.92 -28.27
N ALA A 109 28.99 40.81 -27.36
CA ALA A 109 30.11 40.67 -26.44
C ALA A 109 29.66 41.15 -25.05
N PRO A 110 30.27 40.65 -23.96
CA PRO A 110 31.40 39.72 -23.90
C PRO A 110 31.04 38.26 -24.23
N SER A 111 32.02 37.47 -24.70
CA SER A 111 31.84 36.02 -24.94
C SER A 111 31.70 35.25 -23.63
N ALA A 112 31.12 34.04 -23.68
CA ALA A 112 30.97 33.19 -22.48
C ALA A 112 32.31 32.96 -21.75
N GLY A 113 33.37 32.63 -22.50
CA GLY A 113 34.71 32.44 -21.93
C GLY A 113 35.26 33.71 -21.27
N ALA A 114 35.03 34.89 -21.85
CA ALA A 114 35.47 36.15 -21.27
C ALA A 114 34.70 36.52 -19.98
N MET A 115 33.41 36.21 -19.93
CA MET A 115 32.61 36.42 -18.72
C MET A 115 33.01 35.49 -17.57
N GLY A 116 33.61 34.33 -17.87
CA GLY A 116 33.86 33.30 -16.86
C GLY A 116 32.57 32.65 -16.33
N VAL A 117 31.52 32.62 -17.16
CA VAL A 117 30.24 32.00 -16.78
C VAL A 117 30.36 30.49 -16.67
N SER A 118 29.64 29.93 -15.71
CA SER A 118 29.56 28.49 -15.46
C SER A 118 28.23 27.92 -15.94
N ASN A 119 28.25 26.69 -16.46
CA ASN A 119 27.06 25.93 -16.85
C ASN A 119 26.44 25.19 -15.65
N VAL A 120 26.61 25.72 -14.43
CA VAL A 120 26.09 25.13 -13.19
C VAL A 120 24.62 25.52 -13.02
N LEU A 121 23.81 24.59 -12.50
CA LEU A 121 22.42 24.84 -12.15
C LEU A 121 22.35 25.80 -10.95
N VAL A 122 21.60 26.88 -11.12
CA VAL A 122 21.30 27.83 -10.04
C VAL A 122 19.83 27.66 -9.64
N PRO A 123 19.53 27.04 -8.48
CA PRO A 123 18.18 26.91 -7.99
C PRO A 123 17.56 28.28 -7.73
N LEU A 124 16.32 28.47 -8.14
CA LEU A 124 15.57 29.70 -7.90
C LEU A 124 15.14 29.80 -6.44
N ASN A 125 15.00 31.04 -5.99
CA ASN A 125 14.46 31.38 -4.67
C ASN A 125 13.58 32.63 -4.80
N THR A 126 12.81 32.95 -3.77
CA THR A 126 12.13 34.25 -3.64
C THR A 126 13.09 35.38 -3.28
N THR A 127 14.30 35.04 -2.83
CA THR A 127 15.45 35.94 -2.70
C THR A 127 16.34 35.89 -3.93
N GLU A 128 17.13 36.95 -4.14
CA GLU A 128 18.01 37.02 -5.31
C GLU A 128 19.18 36.03 -5.24
N VAL A 129 19.31 35.22 -6.28
CA VAL A 129 20.46 34.34 -6.52
C VAL A 129 21.26 34.86 -7.71
N THR A 130 22.58 34.66 -7.68
CA THR A 130 23.46 35.16 -8.76
C THR A 130 23.53 34.13 -9.89
N LEU A 131 23.14 34.53 -11.10
CA LEU A 131 23.24 33.70 -12.32
C LEU A 131 24.56 33.91 -13.04
N ILE A 132 24.97 35.17 -13.19
CA ILE A 132 26.23 35.54 -13.83
C ILE A 132 26.99 36.46 -12.90
N ASN A 133 28.27 36.17 -12.72
CA ASN A 133 29.24 37.06 -12.11
C ASN A 133 30.36 37.26 -13.14
N SER A 134 30.26 38.32 -13.95
CA SER A 134 31.12 38.48 -15.13
C SER A 134 32.48 39.05 -14.77
N ASN A 135 33.54 38.50 -15.35
CA ASN A 135 34.90 39.07 -15.31
C ASN A 135 35.19 40.02 -16.49
N ALA A 136 34.27 40.13 -17.45
CA ALA A 136 34.42 40.95 -18.64
C ALA A 136 33.40 42.11 -18.66
N ALA A 137 33.82 43.23 -19.24
CA ALA A 137 32.98 44.42 -19.34
C ALA A 137 31.98 44.33 -20.50
N PHE A 138 30.77 44.88 -20.30
CA PHE A 138 30.02 45.42 -21.43
C PHE A 138 30.70 46.72 -21.89
N ALA A 139 31.05 46.82 -23.17
CA ALA A 139 31.81 47.94 -23.70
C ALA A 139 31.28 48.41 -25.08
N THR A 140 31.05 49.71 -25.22
CA THR A 140 30.76 50.39 -26.49
C THR A 140 31.75 51.54 -26.73
N PRO A 141 32.23 51.74 -27.99
CA PRO A 141 32.19 50.84 -29.15
C PRO A 141 33.07 49.56 -28.98
N PRO A 142 32.94 48.51 -29.83
CA PRO A 142 32.10 48.43 -31.03
C PRO A 142 30.73 47.74 -30.84
N THR A 143 30.46 47.16 -29.67
CA THR A 143 29.30 46.28 -29.49
C THR A 143 28.15 46.98 -28.80
N TYR A 144 27.06 47.23 -29.51
CA TYR A 144 25.88 47.97 -28.99
C TYR A 144 24.74 47.06 -28.53
N TYR A 145 24.89 45.75 -28.72
CA TYR A 145 23.88 44.74 -28.44
C TYR A 145 24.53 43.45 -27.96
N ALA A 146 23.94 42.81 -26.96
CA ALA A 146 24.29 41.46 -26.53
C ALA A 146 23.04 40.64 -26.22
N ALA A 147 23.08 39.33 -26.43
CA ALA A 147 21.99 38.42 -26.12
C ALA A 147 22.52 37.14 -25.49
N HIS A 148 21.93 36.73 -24.36
CA HIS A 148 22.29 35.54 -23.61
C HIS A 148 21.10 34.58 -23.53
N LYS A 149 21.35 33.28 -23.71
CA LYS A 149 20.36 32.20 -23.62
C LYS A 149 20.58 31.41 -22.34
N PHE A 150 19.48 31.03 -21.70
CA PHE A 150 19.48 30.24 -20.48
C PHE A 150 18.52 29.06 -20.61
N ASP A 151 18.91 27.93 -20.04
CA ASP A 151 18.03 26.79 -19.87
C ASP A 151 17.21 26.96 -18.59
N MET A 152 16.02 26.40 -18.58
CA MET A 152 15.24 26.18 -17.37
C MET A 152 15.20 24.68 -17.09
N VAL A 153 15.53 24.29 -15.86
CA VAL A 153 15.52 22.89 -15.42
C VAL A 153 14.54 22.76 -14.28
N VAL A 154 13.57 21.87 -14.43
CA VAL A 154 12.60 21.53 -13.39
C VAL A 154 13.01 20.19 -12.82
N ALA A 155 13.31 20.15 -11.53
CA ALA A 155 13.68 18.93 -10.83
C ALA A 155 12.51 17.94 -10.79
N GLY A 156 12.80 16.65 -10.88
CA GLY A 156 11.78 15.62 -10.71
C GLY A 156 11.40 15.40 -9.23
N GLY A 157 10.21 14.85 -8.99
CA GLY A 157 9.79 14.40 -7.67
C GLY A 157 8.32 14.60 -7.34
N SER A 158 7.96 14.30 -6.09
CA SER A 158 6.57 14.35 -5.61
C SER A 158 5.91 15.72 -5.66
N HIS A 159 6.70 16.80 -5.74
CA HIS A 159 6.19 18.16 -5.89
C HIS A 159 5.50 18.40 -7.25
N LEU A 160 5.75 17.55 -8.26
CA LEU A 160 5.05 17.56 -9.54
C LEU A 160 3.78 16.68 -9.54
N LEU A 161 3.51 15.91 -8.47
CA LEU A 161 2.30 15.08 -8.32
C LEU A 161 1.11 15.83 -7.72
N VAL A 162 1.25 17.14 -7.51
CA VAL A 162 0.25 17.98 -6.82
C VAL A 162 -0.92 18.40 -7.73
N GLY A 163 -0.82 18.17 -9.03
CA GLY A 163 -1.88 18.43 -10.00
C GLY A 163 -1.34 18.59 -11.42
N SER A 164 -2.20 18.33 -12.42
CA SER A 164 -1.90 18.62 -13.82
C SER A 164 -2.23 20.08 -14.17
N GLY A 165 -1.55 20.64 -15.17
CA GLY A 165 -1.84 21.97 -15.71
C GLY A 165 -0.59 22.82 -15.97
N THR A 166 -0.81 24.06 -16.43
CA THR A 166 0.28 25.01 -16.71
C THR A 166 0.67 25.75 -15.44
N TYR A 167 1.86 25.48 -14.94
CA TYR A 167 2.44 26.15 -13.77
C TYR A 167 3.20 27.40 -14.21
N THR A 168 2.77 28.57 -13.70
CA THR A 168 3.30 29.88 -14.12
C THR A 168 3.86 30.64 -12.92
N ALA A 169 4.99 31.32 -13.11
CA ALA A 169 5.56 32.30 -12.17
C ALA A 169 6.19 33.48 -12.93
N ILE A 170 6.42 34.58 -12.22
CA ILE A 170 7.21 35.71 -12.73
C ILE A 170 8.63 35.61 -12.17
N LEU A 171 9.61 35.61 -13.05
CA LEU A 171 11.03 35.74 -12.69
C LEU A 171 11.47 37.18 -12.88
N ARG A 172 12.12 37.76 -11.87
CA ARG A 172 12.74 39.07 -11.95
C ARG A 172 14.24 38.90 -12.10
N PHE A 173 14.75 39.39 -13.21
CA PHE A 173 16.17 39.50 -13.49
C PHE A 173 16.61 40.93 -13.20
N THR A 174 17.74 41.08 -12.50
CA THR A 174 18.32 42.38 -12.18
C THR A 174 19.78 42.38 -12.60
N LEU A 175 20.15 43.35 -13.42
CA LEU A 175 21.53 43.64 -13.78
C LEU A 175 22.12 44.59 -12.74
N TYR A 176 23.27 44.23 -12.19
CA TYR A 176 24.01 44.98 -11.18
C TYR A 176 25.37 45.42 -11.68
N ASN A 177 25.81 46.61 -11.27
CA ASN A 177 27.19 47.05 -11.49
C ASN A 177 28.15 46.41 -10.47
N SER A 178 29.44 46.72 -10.59
CA SER A 178 30.50 46.23 -9.69
C SER A 178 30.30 46.61 -8.21
N SER A 179 29.57 47.69 -7.93
CA SER A 179 29.21 48.15 -6.59
C SER A 179 27.91 47.51 -6.05
N ASN A 180 27.34 46.52 -6.74
CA ASN A 180 26.03 45.92 -6.44
C ASN A 180 24.86 46.93 -6.45
N ILE A 181 24.93 47.97 -7.26
CA ILE A 181 23.80 48.87 -7.54
C ILE A 181 23.03 48.33 -8.74
N ALA A 182 21.70 48.23 -8.64
CA ALA A 182 20.85 47.78 -9.74
C ALA A 182 20.87 48.81 -10.87
N ILE A 183 21.19 48.35 -12.09
CA ILE A 183 21.24 49.16 -13.31
C ILE A 183 19.93 49.03 -14.08
N SER A 184 19.46 47.81 -14.28
CA SER A 184 18.25 47.51 -15.05
C SER A 184 17.57 46.26 -14.49
N THR A 185 16.24 46.22 -14.55
CA THR A 185 15.42 45.13 -14.05
C THR A 185 14.43 44.71 -15.11
N LYS A 186 14.27 43.40 -15.31
CA LYS A 186 13.26 42.84 -16.21
C LYS A 186 12.50 41.73 -15.53
N GLU A 187 11.17 41.78 -15.67
CA GLU A 187 10.29 40.70 -15.26
C GLU A 187 9.86 39.89 -16.48
N ILE A 188 9.93 38.57 -16.34
CA ILE A 188 9.59 37.61 -17.39
C ILE A 188 8.63 36.58 -16.80
N THR A 189 7.47 36.43 -17.43
CA THR A 189 6.55 35.34 -17.11
C THR A 189 7.10 34.05 -17.69
N THR A 190 7.29 33.05 -16.84
CA THR A 190 7.80 31.71 -17.21
C THR A 190 6.77 30.66 -16.83
N SER A 191 6.61 29.65 -17.68
CA SER A 191 5.69 28.55 -17.40
C SER A 191 6.16 27.21 -17.99
N PHE A 192 5.68 26.13 -17.38
CA PHE A 192 5.82 24.76 -17.88
C PHE A 192 4.51 23.99 -17.63
N ASN A 193 4.27 22.91 -18.37
CA ASN A 193 3.04 22.13 -18.25
C ASN A 193 3.32 20.83 -17.49
N VAL A 194 2.48 20.45 -16.54
CA VAL A 194 2.44 19.09 -16.01
C VAL A 194 1.23 18.39 -16.61
N VAL A 195 1.45 17.50 -17.58
CA VAL A 195 0.34 16.80 -18.26
C VAL A 195 -0.13 15.59 -17.44
N PHE A 196 0.79 14.91 -16.77
CA PHE A 196 0.49 13.75 -15.94
C PHE A 196 -0.49 14.11 -14.81
N SER A 197 -1.55 13.33 -14.68
CA SER A 197 -2.44 13.34 -13.52
C SER A 197 -2.43 11.95 -12.88
N ASN A 198 -2.57 11.86 -11.56
CA ASN A 198 -2.79 10.60 -10.86
C ASN A 198 -4.21 10.58 -10.31
N THR A 199 -5.18 10.26 -11.17
CA THR A 199 -6.60 10.20 -10.80
C THR A 199 -7.11 8.78 -10.82
N CYS A 200 -7.95 8.44 -9.84
CA CYS A 200 -8.70 7.18 -9.81
C CYS A 200 -10.17 7.37 -10.19
N THR A 201 -10.57 8.60 -10.53
CA THR A 201 -11.95 8.94 -10.86
C THR A 201 -12.43 8.12 -12.05
N GLY A 202 -13.62 7.50 -11.92
CA GLY A 202 -14.21 6.67 -12.97
C GLY A 202 -13.70 5.23 -13.01
N THR A 203 -12.71 4.85 -12.18
CA THR A 203 -12.31 3.45 -12.06
C THR A 203 -13.40 2.64 -11.34
N VAL A 204 -13.82 1.54 -11.94
CA VAL A 204 -14.81 0.62 -11.36
C VAL A 204 -14.18 -0.77 -11.20
N ILE A 205 -14.53 -1.44 -10.10
CA ILE A 205 -14.23 -2.86 -9.92
C ILE A 205 -15.48 -3.72 -10.10
N SER A 206 -15.30 -4.89 -10.69
CA SER A 206 -16.32 -5.93 -10.84
C SER A 206 -15.66 -7.30 -10.65
N GLY A 207 -16.44 -8.37 -10.58
CA GLY A 207 -15.86 -9.69 -10.49
C GLY A 207 -16.88 -10.79 -10.40
N TYR A 208 -16.38 -12.02 -10.32
CA TYR A 208 -17.17 -13.23 -10.33
C TYR A 208 -16.36 -14.40 -9.76
N SER A 209 -17.04 -15.48 -9.39
CA SER A 209 -16.45 -16.73 -8.93
C SER A 209 -16.77 -17.86 -9.90
N ASN A 210 -15.86 -18.84 -10.02
CA ASN A 210 -15.99 -19.93 -11.00
C ASN A 210 -15.69 -21.30 -10.41
N ASN A 211 -14.63 -21.37 -9.60
CA ASN A 211 -14.14 -22.62 -9.05
C ASN A 211 -14.61 -22.75 -7.61
N GLN A 212 -15.29 -23.87 -7.35
CA GLN A 212 -15.66 -24.29 -6.01
C GLN A 212 -14.89 -25.56 -5.65
N TYR A 213 -14.53 -25.70 -4.38
CA TYR A 213 -13.99 -26.95 -3.86
C TYR A 213 -15.09 -27.76 -3.18
N THR A 214 -15.08 -29.07 -3.36
CA THR A 214 -16.02 -29.99 -2.72
C THR A 214 -15.28 -30.91 -1.75
N PHE A 215 -15.64 -30.81 -0.48
CA PHE A 215 -15.18 -31.74 0.56
C PHE A 215 -16.04 -33.01 0.52
N ASN A 216 -15.45 -34.12 0.08
CA ASN A 216 -16.16 -35.39 -0.13
C ASN A 216 -16.01 -36.36 1.06
N ASN A 217 -15.05 -36.12 1.94
CA ASN A 217 -14.78 -37.01 3.07
C ASN A 217 -14.22 -36.25 4.28
N TYR A 218 -14.20 -36.95 5.41
CA TYR A 218 -13.71 -36.44 6.68
C TYR A 218 -12.26 -35.94 6.61
N ALA A 219 -11.36 -36.70 5.97
CA ALA A 219 -9.96 -36.33 5.88
C ALA A 219 -9.76 -34.98 5.16
N GLN A 220 -10.51 -34.74 4.08
CA GLN A 220 -10.51 -33.46 3.37
C GLN A 220 -11.06 -32.32 4.23
N GLN A 221 -12.15 -32.55 4.97
CA GLN A 221 -12.71 -31.53 5.89
C GLN A 221 -11.72 -31.18 7.01
N MET A 222 -10.97 -32.15 7.52
CA MET A 222 -9.99 -31.91 8.57
C MET A 222 -8.71 -31.24 8.06
N ALA A 223 -8.28 -31.55 6.84
CA ALA A 223 -7.11 -30.93 6.22
C ALA A 223 -7.39 -29.51 5.67
N GLY A 224 -8.62 -29.24 5.26
CA GLY A 224 -8.95 -28.02 4.51
C GLY A 224 -8.57 -28.15 3.04
N ALA A 225 -8.73 -27.08 2.29
CA ALA A 225 -8.45 -27.08 0.85
C ALA A 225 -8.20 -25.68 0.30
N THR A 226 -7.63 -25.63 -0.90
CA THR A 226 -7.53 -24.39 -1.69
C THR A 226 -8.29 -24.59 -2.99
N ALA A 227 -9.32 -23.77 -3.22
CA ALA A 227 -9.96 -23.65 -4.53
C ALA A 227 -9.14 -22.67 -5.38
N ASN A 228 -8.38 -23.19 -6.34
CA ASN A 228 -7.51 -22.38 -7.18
C ASN A 228 -8.34 -21.47 -8.10
N GLU A 229 -7.94 -20.21 -8.23
CA GLU A 229 -8.61 -19.19 -9.08
C GLU A 229 -10.12 -19.06 -8.82
N ALA A 230 -10.55 -19.31 -7.59
CA ALA A 230 -11.94 -19.29 -7.18
C ALA A 230 -12.59 -17.92 -7.36
N VAL A 231 -11.83 -16.83 -7.18
CA VAL A 231 -12.33 -15.46 -7.26
C VAL A 231 -11.56 -14.67 -8.32
N THR A 232 -12.31 -13.99 -9.20
CA THR A 232 -11.79 -13.10 -10.24
C THR A 232 -12.22 -11.68 -9.95
N LEU A 233 -11.25 -10.77 -9.79
CA LEU A 233 -11.48 -9.33 -9.63
C LEU A 233 -11.01 -8.60 -10.89
N GLN A 234 -11.88 -7.80 -11.47
CA GLN A 234 -11.66 -7.04 -12.69
C GLN A 234 -11.66 -5.54 -12.39
N TYR A 235 -10.82 -4.80 -13.10
CA TYR A 235 -10.66 -3.36 -12.97
C TYR A 235 -10.89 -2.72 -14.33
N ALA A 236 -11.84 -1.78 -14.37
CA ALA A 236 -12.13 -0.94 -15.53
C ALA A 236 -11.68 0.50 -15.21
N PRO A 237 -10.44 0.90 -15.58
CA PRO A 237 -9.91 2.20 -15.22
C PRO A 237 -10.54 3.37 -15.97
N ASN A 238 -11.13 3.15 -17.16
CA ASN A 238 -11.78 4.21 -17.96
C ASN A 238 -10.88 5.45 -18.20
N GLY A 239 -9.59 5.23 -18.48
CA GLY A 239 -8.61 6.29 -18.69
C GLY A 239 -7.96 6.83 -17.41
N ALA A 240 -8.35 6.33 -16.23
CA ALA A 240 -7.73 6.68 -14.96
C ALA A 240 -6.31 6.11 -14.83
N THR A 241 -5.38 6.97 -14.45
CA THR A 241 -3.96 6.70 -14.16
C THR A 241 -3.76 6.43 -12.66
N CYS A 242 -4.68 5.67 -12.08
CA CYS A 242 -4.77 5.42 -10.65
C CYS A 242 -3.54 4.67 -10.15
N ARG A 243 -2.56 5.36 -9.55
CA ARG A 243 -1.33 4.80 -8.95
C ARG A 243 -1.39 4.92 -7.42
N GLY A 244 -0.78 3.99 -6.69
CA GLY A 244 -0.84 3.95 -5.22
C GLY A 244 -2.15 3.42 -4.65
N TRP A 245 -2.97 2.78 -5.48
CA TRP A 245 -4.27 2.25 -5.09
C TRP A 245 -4.16 1.04 -4.16
N THR A 246 -5.20 0.80 -3.38
CA THR A 246 -5.28 -0.28 -2.39
C THR A 246 -6.56 -1.08 -2.60
N VAL A 247 -6.49 -2.41 -2.49
CA VAL A 247 -7.68 -3.27 -2.46
C VAL A 247 -7.80 -3.92 -1.11
N LYS A 248 -8.98 -3.78 -0.52
CA LYS A 248 -9.38 -4.47 0.72
C LYS A 248 -10.51 -5.43 0.43
N ALA A 249 -10.62 -6.48 1.24
CA ALA A 249 -11.72 -7.41 1.19
C ALA A 249 -12.25 -7.76 2.59
N ARG A 250 -13.55 -7.97 2.68
CA ARG A 250 -14.24 -8.49 3.87
C ARG A 250 -15.40 -9.39 3.46
N VAL A 251 -15.87 -10.24 4.36
CA VAL A 251 -17.08 -11.06 4.13
C VAL A 251 -18.30 -10.36 4.72
N ALA A 252 -19.35 -10.25 3.92
CA ALA A 252 -20.67 -9.79 4.36
C ALA A 252 -21.40 -10.93 5.09
N GLY A 253 -21.11 -11.10 6.39
CA GLY A 253 -21.67 -12.17 7.22
C GLY A 253 -20.84 -13.45 7.22
N ASN A 254 -21.51 -14.60 7.12
CA ASN A 254 -20.90 -15.93 7.09
C ASN A 254 -21.07 -16.59 5.72
N PHE A 255 -20.40 -17.72 5.52
CA PHE A 255 -20.72 -18.63 4.43
C PHE A 255 -21.91 -19.48 4.86
N VAL A 256 -23.03 -19.43 4.13
CA VAL A 256 -24.32 -19.98 4.58
C VAL A 256 -24.82 -21.11 3.67
N ASN A 257 -25.44 -22.10 4.30
CA ASN A 257 -26.23 -23.17 3.68
C ASN A 257 -27.52 -23.36 4.50
N GLY A 258 -28.58 -22.61 4.13
CA GLY A 258 -29.79 -22.51 4.94
C GLY A 258 -29.49 -21.90 6.32
N ALA A 259 -29.83 -22.61 7.40
CA ALA A 259 -29.55 -22.20 8.78
C ALA A 259 -28.11 -22.50 9.24
N ASN A 260 -27.35 -23.28 8.47
CA ASN A 260 -25.98 -23.68 8.83
C ASN A 260 -24.99 -22.64 8.31
N THR A 261 -23.97 -22.33 9.11
CA THR A 261 -23.00 -21.29 8.74
C THR A 261 -21.56 -21.70 9.06
N VAL A 262 -20.64 -21.24 8.21
CA VAL A 262 -19.20 -21.31 8.43
C VAL A 262 -18.68 -19.88 8.51
N ALA A 263 -18.05 -19.56 9.63
CA ALA A 263 -17.62 -18.21 9.93
C ALA A 263 -16.40 -17.79 9.07
N PRO A 264 -16.30 -16.51 8.68
CA PRO A 264 -15.35 -16.04 7.68
C PRO A 264 -13.88 -16.17 8.09
N GLN A 265 -13.56 -16.24 9.39
CA GLN A 265 -12.20 -16.43 9.88
C GLN A 265 -11.56 -17.77 9.45
N ASN A 266 -12.36 -18.72 8.98
CA ASN A 266 -11.85 -19.98 8.42
C ASN A 266 -11.54 -19.89 6.93
N ILE A 267 -11.70 -18.71 6.33
CA ILE A 267 -11.56 -18.47 4.90
C ILE A 267 -10.49 -17.39 4.69
N SER A 268 -9.61 -17.61 3.73
CA SER A 268 -8.59 -16.65 3.32
C SER A 268 -8.59 -16.48 1.81
N LEU A 269 -8.16 -15.31 1.35
CA LEU A 269 -7.82 -15.10 -0.06
C LEU A 269 -6.32 -15.10 -0.22
N LYS A 270 -5.83 -15.84 -1.20
CA LYS A 270 -4.42 -15.84 -1.56
C LYS A 270 -4.30 -15.32 -2.98
N PHE A 271 -3.47 -14.30 -3.19
CA PHE A 271 -3.21 -13.83 -4.55
C PHE A 271 -2.62 -15.00 -5.37
N ASN A 272 -3.11 -15.19 -6.59
CA ASN A 272 -2.61 -16.22 -7.50
C ASN A 272 -1.80 -15.58 -8.63
N ARG A 273 -2.48 -14.80 -9.49
CA ARG A 273 -1.83 -14.15 -10.63
C ARG A 273 -2.59 -12.97 -11.18
N VAL A 274 -1.89 -12.19 -12.00
CA VAL A 274 -2.47 -11.24 -12.95
C VAL A 274 -2.84 -12.03 -14.20
N SER A 275 -4.14 -12.09 -14.51
CA SER A 275 -4.66 -12.82 -15.67
C SER A 275 -4.58 -12.00 -16.95
N SER A 276 -4.69 -10.67 -16.85
CA SER A 276 -4.55 -9.73 -17.97
C SER A 276 -4.34 -8.31 -17.45
N GLY A 277 -3.80 -7.44 -18.30
CA GLY A 277 -3.55 -6.03 -17.98
C GLY A 277 -2.33 -5.80 -17.10
N SER A 278 -2.30 -4.66 -16.42
CA SER A 278 -1.23 -4.24 -15.50
C SER A 278 -1.86 -3.69 -14.21
N PRO A 279 -1.16 -3.68 -13.08
CA PRO A 279 0.27 -3.96 -12.92
C PRO A 279 0.61 -5.44 -12.74
N THR A 280 1.90 -5.79 -12.84
CA THR A 280 2.39 -7.13 -12.48
C THR A 280 2.26 -7.38 -10.97
N ALA A 281 2.32 -8.66 -10.55
CA ALA A 281 2.30 -9.04 -9.14
C ALA A 281 3.39 -8.33 -8.31
N SER A 282 4.60 -8.19 -8.86
CA SER A 282 5.69 -7.46 -8.20
C SER A 282 5.40 -5.96 -8.07
N ALA A 283 4.79 -5.35 -9.10
CA ALA A 283 4.45 -3.92 -9.10
C ALA A 283 3.32 -3.59 -8.11
N ILE A 284 2.39 -4.51 -7.86
CA ILE A 284 1.36 -4.35 -6.81
C ILE A 284 1.82 -4.82 -5.42
N GLY A 285 3.06 -5.32 -5.27
CA GLY A 285 3.63 -5.71 -3.97
C GLY A 285 2.94 -6.89 -3.29
N VAL A 286 2.23 -7.75 -4.04
CA VAL A 286 1.56 -8.92 -3.46
C VAL A 286 2.50 -10.10 -3.28
N THR A 287 2.19 -10.92 -2.28
CA THR A 287 2.82 -12.23 -2.07
C THR A 287 1.78 -13.33 -2.18
N ASN A 288 2.22 -14.58 -2.37
CA ASN A 288 1.34 -15.75 -2.35
C ASN A 288 0.98 -16.19 -0.91
N THR A 289 1.00 -15.27 0.05
CA THR A 289 0.62 -15.53 1.44
C THR A 289 -0.90 -15.36 1.58
N PRO A 290 -1.62 -16.35 2.13
CA PRO A 290 -3.05 -16.21 2.38
C PRO A 290 -3.35 -15.05 3.35
N VAL A 291 -4.34 -14.24 3.02
CA VAL A 291 -4.88 -13.17 3.87
C VAL A 291 -6.19 -13.64 4.47
N ALA A 292 -6.22 -13.81 5.79
CA ALA A 292 -7.42 -14.23 6.51
C ALA A 292 -8.54 -13.20 6.36
N LEU A 293 -9.74 -13.68 6.05
CA LEU A 293 -10.92 -12.84 5.96
C LEU A 293 -11.64 -12.74 7.30
N SER A 294 -12.43 -11.68 7.45
CA SER A 294 -13.34 -11.49 8.57
C SER A 294 -14.52 -10.64 8.12
N ASN A 295 -15.35 -10.18 9.05
CA ASN A 295 -16.36 -9.15 8.75
C ASN A 295 -15.78 -7.72 8.68
N SER A 296 -14.49 -7.56 8.98
CA SER A 296 -13.74 -6.32 8.85
C SER A 296 -12.79 -6.37 7.64
N ASP A 297 -12.45 -5.19 7.10
CA ASP A 297 -11.58 -5.07 5.94
C ASP A 297 -10.17 -5.61 6.21
N ALA A 298 -9.76 -6.58 5.41
CA ALA A 298 -8.38 -7.04 5.31
C ALA A 298 -7.74 -6.50 4.03
N VAL A 299 -6.50 -6.03 4.12
CA VAL A 299 -5.77 -5.50 2.95
C VAL A 299 -5.25 -6.66 2.12
N LEU A 300 -5.67 -6.74 0.84
CA LEU A 300 -5.19 -7.73 -0.11
C LEU A 300 -4.02 -7.20 -0.94
N ILE A 301 -4.13 -5.93 -1.36
CA ILE A 301 -3.13 -5.23 -2.15
C ILE A 301 -2.92 -3.88 -1.46
N ASN A 302 -1.69 -3.61 -1.03
CA ASN A 302 -1.36 -2.40 -0.28
C ASN A 302 -0.53 -1.45 -1.14
N SER A 303 -1.09 -0.27 -1.45
CA SER A 303 -0.42 0.80 -2.18
C SER A 303 0.36 0.32 -3.41
N SER A 304 -0.37 -0.02 -4.48
CA SER A 304 0.21 -0.46 -5.73
C SER A 304 1.27 0.51 -6.23
N GLY A 305 2.44 -0.03 -6.55
CA GLY A 305 3.56 0.71 -7.09
C GLY A 305 3.32 1.24 -8.50
N ASP A 306 2.26 0.81 -9.20
CA ASP A 306 1.95 1.21 -10.58
C ASP A 306 0.43 1.34 -10.84
N SER A 307 0.06 1.96 -11.97
CA SER A 307 -1.34 2.16 -12.37
C SER A 307 -1.91 1.02 -13.22
N PHE A 308 -3.23 0.97 -13.29
CA PHE A 308 -3.92 0.12 -14.27
C PHE A 308 -3.63 0.61 -15.69
N ASN A 309 -3.35 -0.30 -16.62
CA ASN A 309 -3.22 -0.02 -18.04
C ASN A 309 -4.27 -0.82 -18.80
N GLY A 310 -5.44 -0.20 -19.02
CA GLY A 310 -6.60 -0.86 -19.63
C GLY A 310 -7.27 -1.90 -18.72
N GLY A 311 -8.04 -2.81 -19.34
CA GLY A 311 -8.78 -3.86 -18.63
C GLY A 311 -7.84 -4.81 -17.88
N THR A 312 -7.87 -4.74 -16.55
CA THR A 312 -6.96 -5.52 -15.68
C THR A 312 -7.75 -6.56 -14.92
N VAL A 313 -7.18 -7.76 -14.76
CA VAL A 313 -7.86 -8.88 -14.09
C VAL A 313 -6.90 -9.59 -13.16
N HIS A 314 -7.26 -9.68 -11.87
CA HIS A 314 -6.55 -10.42 -10.85
C HIS A 314 -7.32 -11.68 -10.43
N LYS A 315 -6.58 -12.76 -10.19
CA LYS A 315 -7.11 -14.06 -9.75
C LYS A 315 -6.65 -14.32 -8.32
N PHE A 316 -7.60 -14.77 -7.49
CA PHE A 316 -7.36 -15.15 -6.11
C PHE A 316 -7.81 -16.60 -5.90
N ASP A 317 -7.02 -17.33 -5.14
CA ASP A 317 -7.42 -18.62 -4.60
C ASP A 317 -8.26 -18.39 -3.34
N LEU A 318 -9.27 -19.24 -3.14
CA LEU A 318 -10.02 -19.32 -1.89
C LEU A 318 -9.41 -20.44 -1.04
N VAL A 319 -8.76 -20.07 0.05
CA VAL A 319 -8.17 -21.02 1.00
C VAL A 319 -9.17 -21.23 2.13
N ILE A 320 -9.56 -22.47 2.33
CA ILE A 320 -10.54 -22.90 3.34
C ILE A 320 -9.77 -23.70 4.38
N ALA A 321 -9.73 -23.20 5.61
CA ALA A 321 -9.09 -23.89 6.71
C ALA A 321 -9.77 -25.24 6.97
N GLY A 322 -8.98 -26.25 7.34
CA GLY A 322 -9.52 -27.52 7.81
C GLY A 322 -9.99 -27.43 9.25
N GLY A 323 -10.94 -28.28 9.63
CA GLY A 323 -11.31 -28.45 11.03
C GLY A 323 -12.78 -28.72 11.28
N ILE A 324 -13.14 -28.73 12.57
CA ILE A 324 -14.49 -29.08 13.04
C ILE A 324 -15.58 -28.15 12.50
N HIS A 325 -15.24 -26.94 12.06
CA HIS A 325 -16.18 -26.00 11.47
C HIS A 325 -16.69 -26.47 10.09
N LEU A 326 -16.04 -27.45 9.45
CA LEU A 326 -16.51 -28.09 8.22
C LEU A 326 -17.32 -29.37 8.48
N LEU A 327 -17.51 -29.78 9.74
CA LEU A 327 -18.39 -30.89 10.13
C LEU A 327 -19.84 -30.40 10.22
N VAL A 328 -20.33 -29.89 9.10
CA VAL A 328 -21.64 -29.26 8.94
C VAL A 328 -22.47 -30.06 7.93
N PRO A 329 -23.81 -29.91 7.91
CA PRO A 329 -24.65 -30.64 6.96
C PRO A 329 -24.22 -30.42 5.51
N ASN A 330 -24.41 -31.45 4.69
CA ASN A 330 -24.07 -31.38 3.26
C ASN A 330 -24.82 -30.23 2.57
N GLY A 331 -24.14 -29.62 1.60
CA GLY A 331 -24.67 -28.57 0.74
C GLY A 331 -23.62 -27.53 0.38
N SER A 332 -24.08 -26.49 -0.31
CA SER A 332 -23.26 -25.39 -0.79
C SER A 332 -23.24 -24.26 0.23
N TYR A 333 -22.06 -23.91 0.74
CA TYR A 333 -21.84 -22.80 1.66
C TYR A 333 -21.36 -21.60 0.85
N THR A 334 -22.18 -20.56 0.76
CA THR A 334 -21.91 -19.37 -0.06
C THR A 334 -21.79 -18.12 0.81
N GLY A 335 -20.75 -17.32 0.58
CA GLY A 335 -20.52 -16.05 1.27
C GLY A 335 -20.21 -14.93 0.29
N GLY A 336 -20.76 -13.73 0.55
CA GLY A 336 -20.48 -12.53 -0.25
C GLY A 336 -19.19 -11.86 0.20
N ILE A 337 -18.16 -11.89 -0.63
CA ILE A 337 -16.89 -11.18 -0.39
C ILE A 337 -16.99 -9.79 -0.99
N VAL A 338 -16.99 -8.77 -0.13
CA VAL A 338 -17.00 -7.36 -0.52
C VAL A 338 -15.57 -6.92 -0.77
N PHE A 339 -15.27 -6.53 -2.00
CA PHE A 339 -14.03 -5.88 -2.39
C PHE A 339 -14.22 -4.37 -2.43
N SER A 340 -13.21 -3.65 -1.97
CA SER A 340 -13.20 -2.19 -1.92
C SER A 340 -11.87 -1.67 -2.48
N LEU A 341 -11.95 -0.82 -3.50
CA LEU A 341 -10.82 -0.14 -4.12
C LEU A 341 -10.69 1.27 -3.53
N TYR A 342 -9.48 1.62 -3.10
CA TYR A 342 -9.13 2.94 -2.56
C TYR A 342 -8.03 3.59 -3.39
N ASN A 343 -8.02 4.92 -3.47
CA ASN A 343 -6.91 5.68 -4.04
C ASN A 343 -5.74 5.84 -3.04
N ALA A 344 -4.67 6.50 -3.46
CA ALA A 344 -3.49 6.77 -2.62
C ALA A 344 -3.78 7.65 -1.40
N ALA A 345 -4.86 8.44 -1.42
CA ALA A 345 -5.35 9.23 -0.29
C ALA A 345 -6.28 8.42 0.66
N ASN A 346 -6.38 7.10 0.47
CA ASN A 346 -7.26 6.19 1.21
C ASN A 346 -8.75 6.56 1.14
N GLN A 347 -9.16 7.18 0.04
CA GLN A 347 -10.57 7.45 -0.27
C GLN A 347 -11.14 6.27 -1.07
N LEU A 348 -12.36 5.83 -0.70
CA LEU A 348 -13.06 4.76 -1.41
C LEU A 348 -13.43 5.21 -2.81
N ILE A 349 -13.07 4.41 -3.80
CA ILE A 349 -13.32 4.66 -5.23
C ILE A 349 -14.46 3.78 -5.75
N SER A 350 -14.40 2.48 -5.47
CA SER A 350 -15.37 1.52 -5.99
C SER A 350 -15.47 0.31 -5.07
N THR A 351 -16.64 -0.34 -5.07
CA THR A 351 -16.89 -1.57 -4.33
C THR A 351 -17.66 -2.56 -5.18
N THR A 352 -17.43 -3.85 -4.96
CA THR A 352 -18.18 -4.93 -5.59
C THR A 352 -18.28 -6.12 -4.64
N THR A 353 -19.37 -6.89 -4.73
CA THR A 353 -19.56 -8.11 -3.94
C THR A 353 -19.48 -9.32 -4.86
N ILE A 354 -18.57 -10.24 -4.55
CA ILE A 354 -18.40 -11.50 -5.27
C ILE A 354 -18.81 -12.65 -4.35
N ASN A 355 -19.80 -13.43 -4.75
CA ASN A 355 -20.22 -14.60 -4.00
C ASN A 355 -19.23 -15.74 -4.25
N ALA A 356 -18.57 -16.23 -3.21
CA ALA A 356 -17.70 -17.40 -3.28
C ALA A 356 -18.38 -18.60 -2.60
N THR A 357 -18.18 -19.80 -3.16
CA THR A 357 -18.87 -21.01 -2.72
C THR A 357 -17.87 -22.15 -2.54
N PHE A 358 -18.09 -22.96 -1.51
CA PHE A 358 -17.54 -24.30 -1.39
C PHE A 358 -18.66 -25.27 -1.02
N GLN A 359 -18.42 -26.56 -1.21
CA GLN A 359 -19.40 -27.60 -0.95
C GLN A 359 -18.91 -28.59 0.09
N VAL A 360 -19.82 -28.99 0.97
CA VAL A 360 -19.65 -30.18 1.81
C VAL A 360 -20.55 -31.26 1.24
N GLN A 361 -19.97 -32.36 0.80
CA GLN A 361 -20.70 -33.50 0.24
C GLN A 361 -20.10 -34.79 0.77
N SER A 362 -20.18 -34.98 2.09
CA SER A 362 -19.68 -36.21 2.69
C SER A 362 -20.70 -37.35 2.49
N SER A 363 -20.21 -38.56 2.20
CA SER A 363 -21.03 -39.78 2.14
C SER A 363 -21.57 -40.23 3.50
N ALA A 364 -21.31 -39.48 4.58
CA ALA A 364 -21.74 -39.79 5.94
C ALA A 364 -23.28 -39.70 6.16
N ASN A 365 -24.05 -39.31 5.15
CA ASN A 365 -25.51 -39.11 5.25
C ASN A 365 -26.33 -40.39 5.51
N SER A 366 -25.72 -41.58 5.54
CA SER A 366 -26.37 -42.82 5.98
C SER A 366 -26.17 -43.11 7.48
N PHE A 367 -25.57 -42.19 8.23
CA PHE A 367 -25.31 -42.34 9.66
C PHE A 367 -25.97 -41.19 10.43
N SER A 368 -26.65 -41.51 11.53
CA SER A 368 -27.05 -40.53 12.54
C SER A 368 -26.38 -40.90 13.86
N LEU A 369 -25.84 -39.88 14.54
CA LEU A 369 -25.32 -40.00 15.90
C LEU A 369 -26.05 -38.97 16.74
N VAL A 370 -26.66 -39.42 17.82
CA VAL A 370 -27.41 -38.57 18.74
C VAL A 370 -26.89 -38.78 20.15
N LEU A 371 -26.51 -37.68 20.81
CA LEU A 371 -26.33 -37.66 22.25
C LEU A 371 -27.71 -37.48 22.88
N GLN A 372 -28.08 -38.39 23.77
CA GLN A 372 -29.40 -38.45 24.38
C GLN A 372 -29.27 -38.62 25.90
N ASN A 373 -30.38 -38.55 26.63
CA ASN A 373 -30.39 -38.64 28.09
C ASN A 373 -29.42 -37.65 28.77
N THR A 374 -29.41 -36.40 28.30
CA THR A 374 -28.54 -35.31 28.83
C THR A 374 -27.04 -35.57 28.67
N ALA A 375 -26.64 -36.42 27.72
CA ALA A 375 -25.22 -36.65 27.42
C ALA A 375 -24.56 -35.53 26.62
N ASP A 376 -25.34 -34.56 26.15
CA ASP A 376 -24.90 -33.31 25.54
C ASP A 376 -24.27 -32.32 26.53
N LEU A 377 -24.46 -32.55 27.84
CA LEU A 377 -23.79 -31.80 28.91
C LEU A 377 -23.30 -32.72 30.04
N VAL A 378 -22.01 -32.62 30.37
CA VAL A 378 -21.37 -33.40 31.44
C VAL A 378 -20.69 -32.48 32.43
N ASN A 379 -21.19 -32.48 33.67
CA ASN A 379 -20.61 -31.73 34.79
C ASN A 379 -19.94 -32.69 35.77
N MET A 380 -18.62 -32.56 35.93
CA MET A 380 -17.83 -33.33 36.88
C MET A 380 -17.51 -32.45 38.09
N ASN A 381 -18.20 -32.67 39.20
CA ASN A 381 -18.12 -31.81 40.37
C ASN A 381 -17.09 -32.32 41.38
N PHE A 382 -16.11 -31.47 41.71
CA PHE A 382 -15.11 -31.70 42.76
C PHE A 382 -15.47 -30.88 44.00
N SER A 383 -16.55 -31.26 44.69
CA SER A 383 -17.14 -30.47 45.79
C SER A 383 -16.49 -30.70 47.16
N ALA A 384 -15.61 -31.69 47.31
CA ALA A 384 -14.90 -31.99 48.55
C ALA A 384 -13.48 -32.52 48.29
N PRO A 385 -12.53 -32.34 49.22
CA PRO A 385 -11.17 -32.90 49.10
C PRO A 385 -11.15 -34.41 48.82
N GLY A 386 -12.13 -35.15 49.35
CA GLY A 386 -12.30 -36.58 49.08
C GLY A 386 -12.54 -36.91 47.61
N ALA A 387 -13.20 -36.03 46.84
CA ALA A 387 -13.47 -36.24 45.41
C ALA A 387 -12.19 -36.12 44.56
N LEU A 388 -11.21 -35.31 45.00
CA LEU A 388 -9.88 -35.27 44.39
C LEU A 388 -9.11 -36.56 44.68
N ALA A 389 -9.20 -37.07 45.90
CA ALA A 389 -8.54 -38.31 46.30
C ALA A 389 -9.12 -39.55 45.61
N SER A 390 -10.45 -39.65 45.47
CA SER A 390 -11.13 -40.81 44.86
C SER A 390 -11.29 -40.72 43.34
N GLY A 391 -11.16 -39.53 42.76
CA GLY A 391 -11.62 -39.24 41.40
C GLY A 391 -13.14 -39.08 41.34
N VAL A 392 -13.62 -38.54 40.21
CA VAL A 392 -15.04 -38.31 39.93
C VAL A 392 -15.42 -39.08 38.67
N SER A 393 -16.62 -39.67 38.66
CA SER A 393 -17.16 -40.38 37.51
C SER A 393 -18.61 -39.96 37.27
N VAL A 394 -18.95 -39.71 36.01
CA VAL A 394 -20.31 -39.37 35.57
C VAL A 394 -20.71 -40.31 34.45
N SER A 395 -21.77 -41.08 34.68
CA SER A 395 -22.29 -42.05 33.72
C SER A 395 -23.63 -41.59 33.16
N LYS A 396 -23.80 -41.71 31.85
CA LYS A 396 -25.04 -41.46 31.11
C LYS A 396 -25.45 -42.78 30.45
N VAL A 397 -26.41 -43.45 31.08
CA VAL A 397 -26.97 -44.70 30.55
C VAL A 397 -27.69 -44.42 29.24
N ARG A 398 -27.44 -45.22 28.21
CA ARG A 398 -27.91 -45.00 26.84
C ARG A 398 -27.61 -43.57 26.34
N GLY A 399 -26.48 -42.99 26.78
CA GLY A 399 -26.14 -41.60 26.49
C GLY A 399 -25.85 -41.29 25.02
N MET A 400 -25.52 -42.30 24.22
CA MET A 400 -25.32 -42.14 22.78
C MET A 400 -26.10 -43.19 22.00
N LYS A 401 -26.69 -42.78 20.89
CA LYS A 401 -27.33 -43.66 19.92
C LYS A 401 -26.76 -43.41 18.53
N ILE A 402 -26.48 -44.50 17.83
CA ILE A 402 -26.02 -44.46 16.45
C ILE A 402 -26.99 -45.26 15.59
N VAL A 403 -27.49 -44.64 14.53
CA VAL A 403 -28.19 -45.33 13.44
C VAL A 403 -27.29 -45.32 12.22
N GLY A 404 -26.78 -46.46 11.78
CA GLY A 404 -25.86 -46.59 10.65
C GLY A 404 -26.15 -47.82 9.82
N TYR A 405 -26.33 -47.66 8.51
CA TYR A 405 -26.69 -48.75 7.59
C TYR A 405 -25.47 -49.51 7.02
N GLY A 406 -24.27 -49.28 7.56
CA GLY A 406 -23.02 -49.89 7.10
C GLY A 406 -21.92 -49.90 8.17
N SER A 407 -20.78 -50.47 7.83
CA SER A 407 -19.60 -50.50 8.69
C SER A 407 -19.08 -49.09 8.95
N HIS A 408 -18.78 -48.77 10.21
CA HIS A 408 -18.36 -47.42 10.62
C HIS A 408 -17.41 -47.43 11.82
N GLN A 409 -16.77 -46.28 12.04
CA GLN A 409 -16.06 -45.95 13.27
C GLN A 409 -16.67 -44.72 13.91
N VAL A 410 -16.49 -44.61 15.22
CA VAL A 410 -16.72 -43.36 15.94
C VAL A 410 -15.39 -42.82 16.42
N ILE A 411 -15.05 -41.66 15.90
CA ILE A 411 -13.94 -40.85 16.35
C ILE A 411 -14.45 -39.90 17.43
N VAL A 412 -13.70 -39.78 18.52
CA VAL A 412 -13.94 -38.77 19.55
C VAL A 412 -12.70 -37.94 19.74
N LYS A 413 -12.90 -36.64 19.93
CA LYS A 413 -11.84 -35.69 20.30
C LYS A 413 -12.38 -34.48 21.02
N THR A 414 -11.48 -33.65 21.55
CA THR A 414 -11.83 -32.35 22.13
C THR A 414 -11.54 -31.19 21.18
N SER A 415 -12.26 -30.08 21.35
CA SER A 415 -12.01 -28.85 20.58
C SER A 415 -10.66 -28.20 20.91
N THR A 416 -10.13 -28.45 22.11
CA THR A 416 -8.87 -27.90 22.62
C THR A 416 -8.06 -28.97 23.36
N ALA A 417 -6.74 -28.78 23.47
CA ALA A 417 -5.86 -29.69 24.23
C ALA A 417 -6.00 -29.55 25.75
N ASN A 418 -6.61 -28.46 26.23
CA ASN A 418 -6.84 -28.19 27.64
C ASN A 418 -8.28 -27.75 27.89
N LEU A 419 -8.83 -28.12 29.05
CA LEU A 419 -9.96 -27.42 29.64
C LEU A 419 -9.49 -26.05 30.14
N THR A 420 -10.27 -25.02 29.83
CA THR A 420 -9.96 -23.62 30.15
C THR A 420 -11.03 -23.02 31.04
N SER A 421 -10.65 -22.03 31.85
CA SER A 421 -11.58 -21.26 32.67
C SER A 421 -11.68 -19.82 32.17
N THR A 422 -12.85 -19.21 32.34
CA THR A 422 -13.03 -17.77 32.11
C THR A 422 -12.59 -16.92 33.29
N SER A 423 -12.42 -17.54 34.47
CA SER A 423 -12.08 -16.86 35.72
C SER A 423 -10.66 -17.17 36.22
N SER A 424 -9.90 -18.00 35.51
CA SER A 424 -8.55 -18.42 35.87
C SER A 424 -7.68 -18.64 34.64
N SER A 425 -6.39 -18.31 34.74
CA SER A 425 -5.39 -18.63 33.72
C SER A 425 -4.87 -20.07 33.83
N TYR A 426 -5.22 -20.80 34.90
CA TYR A 426 -4.90 -22.20 35.03
C TYR A 426 -5.55 -23.00 33.90
N THR A 427 -4.90 -24.07 33.46
CA THR A 427 -5.46 -24.97 32.44
C THR A 427 -5.27 -26.41 32.87
N ILE A 428 -6.24 -27.25 32.53
CA ILE A 428 -6.23 -28.67 32.86
C ILE A 428 -6.10 -29.43 31.53
N PRO A 429 -5.06 -30.24 31.30
CA PRO A 429 -5.01 -31.10 30.12
C PRO A 429 -6.26 -31.98 30.01
N VAL A 430 -6.85 -32.06 28.82
CA VAL A 430 -8.06 -32.87 28.60
C VAL A 430 -7.83 -34.35 28.91
N SER A 431 -6.58 -34.82 28.78
CA SER A 431 -6.16 -36.17 29.11
C SER A 431 -6.33 -36.55 30.60
N ALA A 432 -6.56 -35.57 31.49
CA ALA A 432 -6.92 -35.82 32.88
C ALA A 432 -8.32 -36.44 33.04
N VAL A 433 -9.14 -36.37 31.99
CA VAL A 433 -10.47 -36.99 31.90
C VAL A 433 -10.41 -38.16 30.92
N SER A 434 -10.93 -39.32 31.35
CA SER A 434 -11.11 -40.51 30.53
C SER A 434 -12.56 -40.66 30.11
N LEU A 435 -12.75 -41.02 28.84
CA LEU A 435 -14.03 -41.41 28.29
C LEU A 435 -14.05 -42.93 28.16
N GLU A 436 -15.13 -43.54 28.62
CA GLU A 436 -15.46 -44.94 28.43
C GLU A 436 -16.80 -45.03 27.72
N LEU A 437 -16.83 -45.84 26.67
CA LEU A 437 -18.07 -46.25 26.01
C LEU A 437 -18.30 -47.72 26.28
N THR A 438 -19.49 -48.06 26.75
CA THR A 438 -19.93 -49.46 26.84
C THR A 438 -21.20 -49.65 26.05
N LYS A 439 -21.33 -50.81 25.44
CA LYS A 439 -22.52 -51.15 24.67
C LYS A 439 -23.71 -51.34 25.60
N TYR A 440 -24.83 -50.69 25.29
CA TYR A 440 -26.09 -50.92 25.99
C TYR A 440 -26.94 -51.96 25.26
N THR A 441 -27.09 -51.81 23.94
CA THR A 441 -27.87 -52.76 23.12
C THR A 441 -27.19 -54.13 23.10
N THR A 442 -27.90 -55.18 23.49
CA THR A 442 -27.40 -56.55 23.37
C THR A 442 -27.35 -56.94 21.88
N THR A 443 -26.14 -57.02 21.30
CA THR A 443 -25.96 -57.53 19.93
C THR A 443 -24.79 -58.52 19.88
N ASN A 444 -24.89 -59.54 19.01
CA ASN A 444 -23.90 -60.63 18.89
C ASN A 444 -22.67 -60.28 18.02
N ALA A 445 -22.53 -59.02 17.60
CA ALA A 445 -21.45 -58.62 16.71
C ALA A 445 -20.24 -58.08 17.44
N GLY A 446 -19.06 -58.36 16.85
CA GLY A 446 -17.74 -57.86 17.20
C GLY A 446 -17.57 -56.34 17.02
N ILE A 447 -18.55 -55.57 17.48
CA ILE A 447 -18.42 -54.14 17.74
C ILE A 447 -17.43 -54.00 18.89
N VAL A 448 -16.33 -53.29 18.63
CA VAL A 448 -15.31 -53.01 19.64
C VAL A 448 -15.53 -51.60 20.16
N VAL A 449 -15.52 -51.45 21.48
CA VAL A 449 -15.60 -50.16 22.17
C VAL A 449 -14.33 -49.98 23.00
N TYR A 450 -13.84 -48.74 23.07
CA TYR A 450 -12.59 -48.42 23.77
C TYR A 450 -12.82 -47.44 24.91
N THR A 451 -11.99 -47.55 25.94
CA THR A 451 -11.80 -46.54 26.99
C THR A 451 -10.47 -45.85 26.74
N ARG A 452 -10.48 -44.51 26.68
CA ARG A 452 -9.27 -43.71 26.47
C ARG A 452 -9.34 -42.40 27.22
N SER A 453 -8.19 -41.87 27.61
CA SER A 453 -8.06 -40.45 27.98
C SER A 453 -8.43 -39.58 26.80
N LEU A 454 -9.17 -38.50 27.04
CA LEU A 454 -9.54 -37.54 26.01
C LEU A 454 -8.29 -36.91 25.40
N SER A 455 -8.39 -36.55 24.12
CA SER A 455 -7.34 -35.89 23.36
C SER A 455 -7.94 -34.89 22.37
N ALA A 456 -7.17 -33.87 22.01
CA ALA A 456 -7.50 -33.00 20.88
C ALA A 456 -7.23 -33.68 19.52
N SER A 457 -6.48 -34.79 19.52
CA SER A 457 -6.26 -35.62 18.34
C SER A 457 -7.40 -36.61 18.15
N ASP A 458 -7.63 -37.03 16.91
CA ASP A 458 -8.65 -38.01 16.57
C ASP A 458 -8.35 -39.37 17.25
N GLN A 459 -9.33 -39.90 17.99
CA GLN A 459 -9.21 -41.20 18.64
C GLN A 459 -10.39 -42.09 18.27
N VAL A 460 -10.14 -43.32 17.85
CA VAL A 460 -11.21 -44.30 17.60
C VAL A 460 -11.71 -44.86 18.92
N PHE A 461 -13.00 -44.68 19.17
CA PHE A 461 -13.71 -45.15 20.35
C PHE A 461 -14.69 -46.29 20.07
N ILE A 462 -15.21 -46.37 18.86
CA ILE A 462 -16.05 -47.48 18.41
C ILE A 462 -15.57 -47.94 17.05
N THR A 463 -15.48 -49.24 16.86
CA THR A 463 -15.38 -49.88 15.55
C THR A 463 -16.57 -50.81 15.40
N ASN A 464 -17.48 -50.50 14.48
CA ASN A 464 -18.59 -51.36 14.11
C ASN A 464 -18.31 -51.93 12.70
N PRO A 465 -17.84 -53.18 12.59
CA PRO A 465 -17.53 -53.78 11.30
C PRO A 465 -18.77 -54.26 10.54
N VAL A 466 -19.97 -54.16 11.11
CA VAL A 466 -21.12 -54.94 10.66
C VAL A 466 -22.16 -54.09 9.93
N SER A 467 -22.56 -54.56 8.75
CA SER A 467 -23.61 -53.98 7.90
C SER A 467 -25.00 -54.63 8.08
N HIS A 468 -25.14 -55.51 9.07
CA HIS A 468 -26.35 -56.29 9.31
C HIS A 468 -27.48 -55.44 9.91
N HIS A 469 -28.73 -55.69 9.47
CA HIS A 469 -29.89 -54.86 9.83
C HIS A 469 -30.21 -54.80 11.33
N THR A 470 -29.96 -55.89 12.07
CA THR A 470 -30.13 -55.93 13.54
C THR A 470 -29.12 -55.10 14.33
N GLN A 471 -28.20 -54.42 13.64
CA GLN A 471 -27.11 -53.64 14.23
C GLN A 471 -27.00 -52.26 13.61
N GLN A 472 -28.07 -51.88 12.90
CA GLN A 472 -28.20 -50.54 12.34
C GLN A 472 -28.44 -49.52 13.44
N GLU A 473 -29.15 -49.88 14.51
CA GLU A 473 -29.37 -49.01 15.68
C GLU A 473 -28.67 -49.60 16.91
N VAL A 474 -27.63 -48.90 17.40
CA VAL A 474 -26.86 -49.33 18.58
C VAL A 474 -26.75 -48.18 19.56
N GLU A 475 -27.09 -48.47 20.82
CA GLU A 475 -26.98 -47.54 21.93
C GLU A 475 -25.78 -47.88 22.82
N TYR A 476 -25.15 -46.84 23.34
CA TYR A 476 -23.97 -46.91 24.19
C TYR A 476 -24.21 -46.12 25.47
N ASN A 477 -23.76 -46.66 26.60
CA ASN A 477 -23.55 -45.89 27.79
C ASN A 477 -22.27 -45.07 27.63
N ILE A 478 -22.29 -43.84 28.13
CA ILE A 478 -21.14 -42.95 28.15
C ILE A 478 -20.71 -42.75 29.60
N ARG A 479 -19.43 -42.93 29.91
CA ARG A 479 -18.88 -42.62 31.24
C ARG A 479 -17.66 -41.73 31.10
N PHE A 480 -17.72 -40.55 31.70
CA PHE A 480 -16.55 -39.70 31.90
C PHE A 480 -16.00 -39.95 33.30
N SER A 481 -14.69 -40.09 33.46
CA SER A 481 -14.06 -40.33 34.76
C SER A 481 -12.69 -39.70 34.88
N THR A 482 -12.27 -39.37 36.11
CA THR A 482 -10.92 -38.91 36.42
C THR A 482 -10.19 -39.92 37.29
N ALA A 483 -8.86 -39.94 37.20
CA ALA A 483 -8.05 -40.83 38.02
C ALA A 483 -8.03 -40.36 39.49
N PRO A 484 -8.08 -41.29 40.46
CA PRO A 484 -7.88 -40.97 41.88
C PRO A 484 -6.56 -40.23 42.13
N GLY A 485 -6.59 -39.16 42.92
CA GLY A 485 -5.39 -38.43 43.35
C GLY A 485 -4.64 -37.70 42.23
N ASN A 486 -5.28 -37.44 41.08
CA ASN A 486 -4.61 -36.76 39.98
C ASN A 486 -4.25 -35.30 40.36
N SER A 487 -2.96 -35.03 40.50
CA SER A 487 -2.43 -33.74 40.96
C SER A 487 -2.71 -32.57 40.01
N VAL A 488 -3.12 -32.83 38.76
CA VAL A 488 -3.52 -31.78 37.82
C VAL A 488 -4.72 -30.97 38.35
N PHE A 489 -5.55 -31.56 39.21
CA PHE A 489 -6.71 -30.87 39.79
C PHE A 489 -6.38 -30.08 41.08
N SER A 490 -5.21 -30.26 41.69
CA SER A 490 -4.93 -29.71 43.03
C SER A 490 -4.70 -28.19 43.07
N GLY A 491 -4.54 -27.55 41.91
CA GLY A 491 -4.43 -26.09 41.76
C GLY A 491 -5.60 -25.43 41.01
N ALA A 492 -6.59 -26.23 40.60
CA ALA A 492 -7.71 -25.76 39.80
C ALA A 492 -8.81 -25.18 40.70
N ASN A 493 -9.14 -23.89 40.51
CA ASN A 493 -10.28 -23.25 41.16
C ASN A 493 -11.20 -22.61 40.10
N GLY A 494 -12.50 -22.86 40.23
CA GLY A 494 -13.53 -22.42 39.28
C GLY A 494 -13.96 -23.50 38.31
N THR A 495 -14.72 -23.10 37.29
CA THR A 495 -15.23 -23.98 36.24
C THR A 495 -14.27 -24.01 35.07
N PHE A 496 -13.96 -25.22 34.60
CA PHE A 496 -13.13 -25.47 33.43
C PHE A 496 -13.96 -26.24 32.40
N SER A 497 -13.94 -25.81 31.15
CA SER A 497 -14.75 -26.41 30.09
C SER A 497 -13.96 -26.64 28.80
N THR A 498 -14.44 -27.59 28.01
CA THR A 498 -14.06 -27.86 26.62
C THR A 498 -15.26 -28.53 25.93
N SER A 499 -15.24 -28.63 24.61
CA SER A 499 -16.25 -29.38 23.86
C SER A 499 -15.69 -30.73 23.44
N VAL A 500 -16.45 -31.79 23.64
CA VAL A 500 -16.14 -33.14 23.14
C VAL A 500 -16.96 -33.38 21.88
N VAL A 501 -16.30 -33.72 20.78
CA VAL A 501 -16.90 -33.91 19.46
C VAL A 501 -16.91 -35.40 19.14
N PHE A 502 -18.08 -35.94 18.85
CA PHE A 502 -18.29 -37.33 18.42
C PHE A 502 -18.58 -37.34 16.92
N ILE A 503 -17.88 -38.19 16.17
CA ILE A 503 -17.91 -38.18 14.71
C ILE A 503 -18.04 -39.62 14.24
N ALA A 504 -19.18 -39.95 13.61
CA ALA A 504 -19.36 -41.24 12.96
C ALA A 504 -18.86 -41.14 11.50
N ILE A 505 -17.94 -42.03 11.12
CA ILE A 505 -17.42 -42.11 9.75
C ILE A 505 -17.57 -43.53 9.20
N PRO A 506 -17.87 -43.72 7.91
CA PRO A 506 -17.80 -45.04 7.28
C PRO A 506 -16.40 -45.63 7.42
N ASN A 507 -16.31 -46.96 7.58
CA ASN A 507 -15.05 -47.71 7.50
C ASN A 507 -14.48 -47.74 6.09
#